data_AF-A0A7Y5FGR9-F1
#
_entry.id   AF-A0A7Y5FGR9-F1
#
_cell.length_a   1.000
_cell.length_b   1.000
_cell.length_c   1.000
_cell.angle_alpha   90.00
_cell.angle_beta   90.00
_cell.angle_gamma   90.00
#
_symmetry.space_group_name_H-M   'P 1'
#
loop_
_entity.id
_entity.type
_entity.pdbx_description
1 polymer ?
#
loop_
_entity_poly.entity_id
_entity_poly.type
_entity_poly.pdbx_seq_one_letter_code
_entity_poly.pdbx_strand_id
1 'polypeptide(L)' 'MKVLAYEGIVDNGLIRLEENVQLPEKTRVYVIVPDWEAKRVAHVYSPRLVHPEQAKDFVKEMMVIEGPSDASI' A
#
# COMPACT_ATOMS: atom_id res chain seq x y z
N MET A 1 -23.71 27.71 -0.01
CA MET A 1 -23.55 26.33 0.47
C MET A 1 -23.41 26.38 1.98
N LYS A 2 -24.33 25.76 2.74
CA LYS A 2 -24.29 25.77 4.22
C LYS A 2 -23.53 24.52 4.66
N VAL A 3 -22.35 24.71 5.25
CA VAL A 3 -21.51 23.62 5.75
C VAL A 3 -21.69 23.57 7.26
N LEU A 4 -21.96 22.39 7.79
CA LEU A 4 -21.93 22.11 9.22
C LEU A 4 -20.63 21.35 9.49
N ALA A 5 -19.87 21.83 10.47
CA ALA A 5 -18.67 21.14 10.96
C ALA A 5 -19.05 20.43 12.25
N TYR A 6 -18.68 19.15 12.34
CA TYR A 6 -18.83 18.34 13.54
C TYR A 6 -17.44 17.95 14.03
N GLU A 7 -17.24 18.00 15.34
CA GLU A 7 -16.06 17.43 15.96
C GLU A 7 -16.23 15.91 16.09
N GLY A 8 -15.13 15.19 15.92
CA GLY A 8 -15.09 13.75 16.03
C GLY A 8 -13.68 13.26 16.20
N ILE A 9 -13.54 12.08 16.79
CA ILE A 9 -12.25 11.43 17.03
C ILE A 9 -12.11 10.23 16.09
N VAL A 10 -10.88 9.96 15.66
CA VAL A 10 -10.56 8.73 14.95
C VAL A 10 -10.23 7.65 15.99
N ASP A 11 -11.06 6.63 16.07
CA ASP A 11 -10.91 5.48 16.96
C ASP A 11 -10.85 4.21 16.10
N ASN A 12 -9.72 3.48 16.14
CA ASN A 12 -9.47 2.31 15.30
C ASN A 12 -9.69 2.53 13.79
N GLY A 13 -9.36 3.72 13.27
CA GLY A 13 -9.53 4.07 11.86
C GLY A 13 -10.97 4.40 11.46
N LEU A 14 -11.90 4.39 12.41
CA LEU A 14 -13.28 4.83 12.21
C LEU A 14 -13.47 6.23 12.80
N ILE A 15 -14.20 7.08 12.08
CA ILE A 15 -14.57 8.41 12.58
C ILE A 15 -15.77 8.24 13.51
N ARG A 16 -15.59 8.62 14.77
CA ARG A 16 -16.65 8.67 15.77
C ARG A 16 -16.99 10.12 16.04
N LEU A 17 -18.22 10.50 15.73
CA LEU A 17 -18.77 11.80 16.11
C LEU A 17 -19.21 11.76 17.58
N GLU A 18 -19.31 12.92 18.22
CA GLU A 18 -19.87 13.03 19.57
C GLU A 18 -21.29 12.44 19.66
N GLU A 19 -21.67 12.03 20.88
CA GLU A 19 -22.99 11.49 21.14
C GLU A 19 -24.08 12.52 20.76
N ASN A 20 -25.13 12.04 20.06
CA ASN A 20 -26.28 12.81 19.55
C ASN A 20 -26.10 13.53 18.20
N VAL A 21 -24.98 13.37 17.49
CA VAL A 21 -24.89 13.83 16.09
C VAL A 21 -25.60 12.84 15.16
N GLN A 22 -26.75 13.24 14.60
CA GLN A 22 -27.45 12.49 13.56
C GLN A 22 -27.33 13.19 12.22
N LEU A 23 -26.64 12.54 11.28
CA LEU A 23 -26.57 13.00 9.90
C LEU A 23 -27.76 12.46 9.11
N PRO A 24 -28.43 13.27 8.28
CA PRO A 24 -29.53 12.79 7.45
C PRO A 24 -29.07 11.69 6.48
N GLU A 25 -29.98 10.76 6.16
CA GLU A 25 -29.68 9.66 5.24
C GLU A 25 -29.17 10.19 3.89
N LYS A 26 -28.18 9.51 3.31
CA LYS A 26 -27.55 9.86 2.01
C LYS A 26 -26.89 11.24 1.96
N THR A 27 -26.58 11.84 3.11
CA THR A 27 -25.82 13.10 3.16
C THR A 27 -24.36 12.88 2.75
N ARG A 28 -23.86 13.70 1.83
CA ARG A 28 -22.44 13.69 1.44
C ARG A 28 -21.60 14.32 2.56
N VAL A 29 -20.64 13.56 3.08
CA VAL A 29 -19.72 14.00 4.14
C VAL A 29 -18.33 14.24 3.55
N TYR A 30 -17.65 15.28 4.04
CA TYR A 30 -16.24 15.54 3.76
C TYR A 30 -15.47 15.48 5.06
N VAL A 31 -14.31 14.81 5.04
CA VAL A 31 -13.41 14.69 6.20
C VAL A 31 -12.18 15.51 5.91
N ILE A 32 -11.85 16.43 6.82
CA ILE A 32 -10.66 17.28 6.73
C ILE A 32 -9.71 16.83 7.83
N VAL A 33 -8.53 16.33 7.45
CA VAL A 33 -7.48 15.93 8.40
C VAL A 33 -6.32 16.90 8.25
N PRO A 34 -6.10 17.83 9.21
CA PRO A 34 -4.93 18.71 9.18
C PRO A 34 -3.66 17.89 9.36
N ASP A 35 -2.57 18.31 8.71
CA ASP A 35 -1.22 17.72 8.85
C ASP A 35 -1.11 16.21 8.53
N TRP A 36 -2.02 15.69 7.71
CA TRP A 36 -1.96 14.31 7.24
C TRP A 36 -0.83 14.11 6.23
N GLU A 37 0.34 13.73 6.73
CA GLU A 37 1.36 13.07 5.92
C GLU A 37 0.90 11.64 5.62
N ALA A 38 0.18 11.47 4.52
CA ALA A 38 -0.02 10.14 3.96
C ALA A 38 1.36 9.49 3.83
N LYS A 39 1.60 8.37 4.55
CA LYS A 39 2.81 7.55 4.35
C LYS A 39 2.88 7.22 2.86
N ARG A 40 3.68 7.96 2.10
CA ARG A 40 3.99 7.64 0.72
C ARG A 40 4.84 6.38 0.81
N VAL A 41 4.21 5.23 0.63
CA VAL A 41 4.94 4.00 0.38
C VAL A 41 5.67 4.26 -0.94
N ALA A 42 6.97 4.52 -0.87
CA ALA A 42 7.79 4.70 -2.04
C ALA A 42 7.79 3.39 -2.81
N HIS A 43 6.97 3.31 -3.87
CA HIS A 43 6.95 2.15 -4.74
C HIS A 43 8.16 2.25 -5.67
N VAL A 44 9.21 1.48 -5.35
CA VAL A 44 10.32 1.29 -6.27
C VAL A 44 9.83 0.35 -7.36
N TYR A 45 9.55 0.91 -8.54
CA TYR A 45 9.19 0.09 -9.69
C TYR A 45 10.36 -0.86 -10.02
N SER A 46 10.05 -2.14 -10.21
CA SER A 46 11.04 -3.08 -10.70
C SER A 46 11.54 -2.64 -12.08
N PRO A 47 12.87 -2.65 -12.32
CA PRO A 47 13.40 -2.41 -13.65
C PRO A 47 12.76 -3.34 -14.67
N ARG A 48 12.40 -2.80 -15.84
CA ARG A 48 11.91 -3.57 -16.98
C ARG A 48 12.99 -3.61 -18.05
N LEU A 49 13.04 -4.70 -18.82
CA LEU A 49 13.88 -4.74 -20.02
C LEU A 49 13.36 -3.71 -21.02
N VAL A 50 14.27 -2.98 -21.66
CA VAL A 50 13.95 -2.05 -22.76
C VAL A 50 13.34 -2.79 -23.94
N HIS A 51 13.77 -4.05 -24.14
CA HIS A 51 13.33 -4.95 -25.20
C HIS A 51 12.86 -6.29 -24.57
N PRO A 52 11.56 -6.49 -24.34
CA PRO A 52 11.02 -7.68 -23.68
C PRO A 52 11.44 -9.01 -24.33
N GLU A 53 11.67 -9.01 -25.65
CA GLU A 53 12.11 -10.16 -26.44
C GLU A 53 13.50 -10.70 -26.05
N GLN A 54 14.31 -9.92 -25.32
CA GLN A 54 15.64 -10.32 -24.83
C GLN A 54 15.58 -11.18 -23.57
N ALA A 55 14.41 -11.39 -22.97
CA ALA A 55 14.26 -12.19 -21.75
C ALA A 55 14.86 -13.62 -21.91
N LYS A 56 14.84 -14.16 -23.13
CA LYS A 56 15.42 -15.47 -23.48
C LYS A 56 16.95 -15.52 -23.28
N ASP A 57 17.64 -14.39 -23.39
CA ASP A 57 19.11 -14.31 -23.28
C ASP A 57 19.57 -14.34 -21.81
N PHE A 58 18.64 -14.14 -20.86
CA PHE A 58 18.88 -14.17 -19.43
C PHE A 58 18.50 -15.51 -18.77
N VAL A 59 18.16 -16.52 -19.58
CA VAL A 59 17.89 -17.88 -19.07
C VAL A 59 19.22 -18.46 -18.58
N LYS A 60 19.33 -18.62 -17.25
CA LYS A 60 20.52 -19.18 -16.63
C LYS A 60 20.64 -20.66 -16.96
N GLU A 61 21.71 -21.05 -17.66
CA GLU A 61 22.09 -22.44 -17.78
C GLU A 61 22.72 -22.91 -16.46
N MET A 62 22.06 -23.87 -15.81
CA MET A 62 22.56 -24.47 -14.58
C MET A 62 23.29 -25.78 -14.94
N MET A 63 24.62 -25.74 -14.92
CA MET A 63 25.40 -26.98 -14.91
C MET A 63 25.46 -27.49 -13.48
N VAL A 64 24.85 -28.65 -13.23
CA VAL A 64 25.05 -29.37 -11.98
C VAL A 64 26.43 -30.03 -12.05
N ILE A 65 27.37 -29.47 -11.32
CA ILE A 65 28.65 -30.14 -11.04
C ILE A 65 28.43 -30.88 -9.73
N GLU A 66 28.40 -32.21 -9.76
CA GLU A 66 28.42 -33.02 -8.54
C GLU A 66 29.77 -32.80 -7.84
N GLY A 67 29.79 -31.88 -6.87
CA GLY A 67 30.87 -31.81 -5.90
C GLY A 67 30.73 -32.95 -4.88
N PRO A 68 31.83 -33.39 -4.25
CA PRO A 68 31.72 -34.32 -3.13
C PRO A 68 30.80 -33.71 -2.07
N SER A 69 29.84 -34.51 -1.60
CA SER A 69 28.95 -34.14 -0.51
C SER A 69 29.79 -33.92 0.75
N ASP A 70 29.89 -32.66 1.19
CA ASP A 70 30.53 -32.28 2.46
C ASP A 70 29.77 -32.81 3.70
N ALA A 71 28.67 -33.54 3.51
CA ALA A 71 27.90 -34.17 4.58
C ALA A 71 28.35 -35.61 4.90
N SER A 72 29.67 -35.84 4.96
CA SER A 72 30.27 -37.04 5.56
C SER A 72 31.60 -36.68 6.21
N ILE A 73 31.56 -36.18 7.45
CA ILE A 73 32.47 -36.45 8.60
C ILE A 73 31.81 -35.86 9.85
#